data_AF-A0A5Q4FXU5-F1
#
_entry.id   AF-A0A5Q4FXU5-F1
#
_cell.length_a   1.000
_cell.length_b   1.000
_cell.length_c   1.000
_cell.angle_alpha   90.00
_cell.angle_beta   90.00
_cell.angle_gamma   90.00
#
_symmetry.space_group_name_H-M   'P 1'
#
loop_
_entity.id
_entity.type
_entity.pdbx_description
1 polymer ?
#
loop_
_entity_poly.entity_id
_entity_poly.type
_entity_poly.pdbx_seq_one_letter_code
_entity_poly.pdbx_strand_id
1 'polypeptide(L)'
;PGVSTGLVFDGDTLAEIFLGNIRTWADPQIALLNPGVRLPPLPITVVHRSDGSGTTNIWTSYLTKVSPAWAERVGFATSVNWPTGIGGNGNEGVAGVVQNTPGALGYNSLVYAALNDIAYGFVINKSGNVIEPSLAATSLAAAVELPADTRILVTDTEAPDGYPIAGFAWMLLYENLDANNAIQTRTQAEELLRFILWTITDGQDLAEPLSFSRIPEPVLALNLDMLRQVKWQGEDLGAQVLAEAGY
;
A
#
# COMPACT_ATOMS: atom_id res chain seq x y z
N PRO A 1 8.00 13.35 -16.27
CA PRO A 1 8.58 13.55 -17.62
C PRO A 1 7.73 14.40 -18.60
N GLY A 2 6.91 15.35 -18.09
CA GLY A 2 6.19 16.29 -18.96
C GLY A 2 5.06 15.69 -19.80
N VAL A 3 4.55 14.51 -19.42
CA VAL A 3 3.38 13.86 -20.02
C VAL A 3 2.15 14.15 -19.18
N SER A 4 1.03 14.49 -19.84
CA SER A 4 -0.23 14.86 -19.21
C SER A 4 -1.12 13.66 -18.87
N THR A 5 -0.93 12.53 -19.55
CA THR A 5 -1.54 11.24 -19.24
C THR A 5 -0.46 10.35 -18.64
N GLY A 6 -0.76 9.64 -17.55
CA GLY A 6 0.20 8.73 -16.91
C GLY A 6 0.86 7.76 -17.89
N LEU A 7 2.08 7.33 -17.59
CA LEU A 7 2.79 6.32 -18.40
C LEU A 7 2.42 4.91 -17.95
N VAL A 8 2.48 3.96 -18.87
CA VAL A 8 2.35 2.53 -18.61
C VAL A 8 3.72 1.95 -18.26
N PHE A 9 3.75 1.12 -17.22
CA PHE A 9 4.92 0.36 -16.81
C PHE A 9 4.57 -1.12 -16.61
N ASP A 10 5.56 -2.00 -16.74
CA ASP A 10 5.52 -3.36 -16.22
C ASP A 10 6.46 -3.51 -15.00
N GLY A 11 6.42 -4.69 -14.36
CA GLY A 11 7.23 -4.98 -13.19
C GLY A 11 8.75 -4.93 -13.47
N ASP A 12 9.18 -5.48 -14.60
CA ASP A 12 10.59 -5.51 -14.98
C ASP A 12 11.15 -4.11 -15.22
N THR A 13 10.45 -3.26 -15.96
CA THR A 13 10.86 -1.87 -16.21
C THR A 13 10.96 -1.08 -14.91
N LEU A 14 9.99 -1.25 -14.00
CA LEU A 14 10.05 -0.59 -12.69
C LEU A 14 11.23 -1.09 -11.85
N ALA A 15 11.50 -2.40 -11.83
CA ALA A 15 12.64 -2.95 -11.13
C ALA A 15 13.97 -2.40 -11.70
N GLU A 16 14.12 -2.36 -13.02
CA GLU A 16 15.33 -1.87 -13.69
C GLU A 16 15.57 -0.36 -13.46
N ILE A 17 14.50 0.44 -13.35
CA ILE A 17 14.60 1.85 -12.93
C ILE A 17 15.15 1.94 -11.50
N PHE A 18 14.56 1.20 -10.55
CA PHE A 18 14.95 1.25 -9.14
C PHE A 18 16.30 0.56 -8.85
N LEU A 19 16.77 -0.34 -9.73
CA LEU A 19 18.13 -0.88 -9.72
C LEU A 19 19.16 0.12 -10.27
N GLY A 20 18.72 1.18 -10.94
CA GLY A 20 19.55 2.22 -11.55
C GLY A 20 20.13 1.84 -12.92
N ASN A 21 19.54 0.85 -13.60
CA ASN A 21 19.93 0.41 -14.93
C ASN A 21 19.24 1.25 -16.01
N ILE A 22 17.93 1.49 -15.86
CA ILE A 22 17.19 2.46 -16.67
C ILE A 22 17.31 3.84 -16.02
N ARG A 23 17.95 4.77 -16.72
CA ARG A 23 18.35 6.09 -16.16
C ARG A 23 17.70 7.29 -16.83
N THR A 24 16.99 7.10 -17.93
CA THR A 24 16.37 8.20 -18.68
C THR A 24 14.98 7.82 -19.15
N TRP A 25 14.10 8.80 -19.26
CA TRP A 25 12.72 8.60 -19.69
C TRP A 25 12.58 8.14 -21.15
N ALA A 26 13.57 8.41 -22.00
CA ALA A 26 13.60 7.94 -23.40
C ALA A 26 14.16 6.51 -23.55
N ASP A 27 14.30 5.75 -22.46
CA ASP A 27 14.79 4.37 -22.53
C ASP A 27 13.90 3.50 -23.43
N PRO A 28 14.48 2.61 -24.26
CA PRO A 28 13.71 1.76 -25.16
C PRO A 28 12.65 0.90 -24.47
N GLN A 29 12.87 0.44 -23.24
CA GLN A 29 11.88 -0.37 -22.50
C GLN A 29 10.65 0.47 -22.15
N ILE A 30 10.85 1.69 -21.65
CA ILE A 30 9.75 2.63 -21.37
C ILE A 30 9.02 3.01 -22.66
N ALA A 31 9.77 3.29 -23.74
CA ALA A 31 9.19 3.66 -25.02
C ALA A 31 8.32 2.55 -25.64
N LEU A 32 8.74 1.28 -25.48
CA LEU A 32 8.00 0.12 -25.98
C LEU A 32 6.62 0.00 -25.32
N LEU A 33 6.54 0.27 -24.02
CA LEU A 33 5.28 0.21 -23.26
C LEU A 33 4.36 1.41 -23.54
N ASN A 34 4.88 2.48 -24.15
CA ASN A 34 4.17 3.74 -24.34
C ASN A 34 4.19 4.19 -25.81
N PRO A 35 3.64 3.39 -26.74
CA PRO A 35 3.67 3.71 -28.16
C PRO A 35 2.95 5.03 -28.46
N GLY A 36 3.60 5.89 -29.25
CA GLY A 36 3.05 7.20 -29.63
C GLY A 36 3.31 8.32 -28.61
N VAL A 37 3.86 8.02 -27.43
CA VAL A 37 4.26 9.03 -26.45
C VAL A 37 5.65 9.57 -26.79
N ARG A 38 5.79 10.90 -26.82
CA ARG A 38 7.09 11.56 -27.02
C ARG A 38 7.85 11.64 -25.71
N LEU A 39 8.74 10.68 -25.46
CA LEU A 39 9.53 10.62 -24.25
C LEU A 39 10.83 11.44 -24.38
N PRO A 40 11.11 12.39 -23.48
CA PRO A 40 12.33 13.17 -23.52
C PRO A 40 13.53 12.36 -23.01
N PRO A 41 14.77 12.63 -23.46
CA PRO A 41 16.00 12.06 -22.89
C PRO A 41 16.34 12.72 -21.54
N LEU A 42 15.33 12.86 -20.67
CA LEU A 42 15.42 13.44 -19.34
C LEU A 42 15.89 12.36 -18.36
N PRO A 43 16.86 12.64 -17.47
CA PRO A 43 17.23 11.70 -16.42
C PRO A 43 16.06 11.33 -15.51
N ILE A 44 16.06 10.08 -15.03
CA ILE A 44 15.13 9.60 -14.01
C ILE A 44 15.80 9.78 -12.65
N THR A 45 15.17 10.53 -11.76
CA THR A 45 15.55 10.60 -10.36
C THR A 45 14.65 9.65 -9.57
N VAL A 46 15.18 8.52 -9.13
CA VAL A 46 14.46 7.61 -8.24
C VAL A 46 14.25 8.28 -6.88
N VAL A 47 13.04 8.19 -6.34
CA VAL A 47 12.68 8.67 -5.01
C VAL A 47 12.11 7.50 -4.21
N HIS A 48 12.67 7.28 -3.04
CA HIS A 48 12.24 6.21 -2.12
C HIS A 48 12.06 6.77 -0.71
N ARG A 49 11.56 5.95 0.21
CA ARG A 49 11.44 6.34 1.63
C ARG A 49 12.80 6.35 2.31
N SER A 50 13.02 7.32 3.20
CA SER A 50 14.20 7.36 4.08
C SER A 50 13.97 6.66 5.43
N ASP A 51 12.71 6.50 5.83
CA ASP A 51 12.28 5.91 7.09
C ASP A 51 11.69 4.50 6.92
N GLY A 52 11.59 3.75 8.02
CA GLY A 52 10.95 2.43 8.03
C GLY A 52 9.49 2.54 7.63
N SER A 53 9.09 1.85 6.55
CA SER A 53 7.82 2.12 5.89
C SER A 53 7.08 0.87 5.43
N GLY A 54 5.79 0.79 5.77
CA GLY A 54 4.87 -0.20 5.20
C GLY A 54 4.71 -0.04 3.68
N THR A 55 4.70 1.18 3.16
CA THR A 55 4.67 1.45 1.71
C THR A 55 5.93 0.89 1.03
N THR A 56 7.10 1.02 1.66
CA THR A 56 8.34 0.39 1.17
C THR A 56 8.22 -1.13 1.18
N ASN A 57 7.62 -1.70 2.22
CA ASN A 57 7.42 -3.14 2.30
C ASN A 57 6.54 -3.67 1.16
N ILE A 58 5.44 -2.96 0.86
CA ILE A 58 4.56 -3.28 -0.28
C ILE A 58 5.31 -3.13 -1.60
N TRP A 59 5.96 -1.99 -1.83
CA TRP A 59 6.68 -1.70 -3.08
C TRP A 59 7.80 -2.71 -3.36
N THR A 60 8.65 -2.96 -2.37
CA THR A 60 9.78 -3.89 -2.53
C THR A 60 9.33 -5.34 -2.59
N SER A 61 8.20 -5.70 -1.95
CA SER A 61 7.57 -7.01 -2.11
C SER A 61 7.09 -7.22 -3.54
N TYR A 62 6.44 -6.22 -4.14
CA TYR A 62 6.05 -6.25 -5.55
C TYR A 62 7.27 -6.44 -6.45
N LEU A 63 8.30 -5.59 -6.31
CA LEU A 63 9.53 -5.69 -7.11
C LEU A 63 10.23 -7.06 -6.96
N THR A 64 10.22 -7.63 -5.76
CA THR A 64 10.78 -8.97 -5.49
C THR A 64 10.02 -10.08 -6.23
N LYS A 65 8.70 -9.96 -6.38
CA LYS A 65 7.89 -10.97 -7.07
C LYS A 65 8.07 -10.94 -8.59
N VAL A 66 8.22 -9.75 -9.15
CA VAL A 66 8.28 -9.55 -10.61
C VAL A 66 9.70 -9.61 -11.18
N SER A 67 10.74 -9.30 -10.38
CA SER A 67 12.12 -9.25 -10.86
C SER A 67 13.06 -10.16 -10.06
N PRO A 68 13.59 -11.24 -10.67
CA PRO A 68 14.63 -12.07 -10.06
C PRO A 68 15.88 -11.29 -9.67
N ALA A 69 16.29 -10.31 -10.49
CA ALA A 69 17.45 -9.47 -10.23
C ALA A 69 17.26 -8.59 -8.99
N TRP A 70 16.04 -8.04 -8.80
CA TRP A 70 15.69 -7.34 -7.57
C TRP A 70 15.70 -8.28 -6.36
N ALA A 71 15.08 -9.45 -6.49
CA ALA A 71 14.96 -10.44 -5.43
C ALA A 71 16.33 -10.89 -4.89
N GLU A 72 17.28 -11.17 -5.78
CA GLU A 72 18.64 -11.59 -5.41
C GLU A 72 19.43 -10.46 -4.74
N ARG A 73 19.29 -9.23 -5.24
CA ARG A 73 20.19 -8.13 -4.89
C ARG A 73 19.68 -7.24 -3.76
N VAL A 74 18.37 -7.12 -3.61
CA VAL A 74 17.72 -6.19 -2.66
C VAL A 74 16.71 -6.90 -1.76
N GLY A 75 15.82 -7.71 -2.33
CA GLY A 75 14.71 -8.34 -1.59
C GLY A 75 13.65 -7.33 -1.11
N PHE A 76 12.88 -7.69 -0.09
CA PHE A 76 11.81 -6.85 0.46
C PHE A 76 11.87 -6.73 1.98
N ALA A 77 11.56 -5.53 2.47
CA ALA A 77 11.44 -5.21 3.89
C ALA A 77 10.84 -3.81 4.04
N THR A 78 10.61 -3.37 5.29
CA THR A 78 10.24 -1.98 5.59
C THR A 78 11.39 -0.98 5.35
N SER A 79 12.63 -1.46 5.24
CA SER A 79 13.82 -0.70 4.85
C SER A 79 14.81 -1.63 4.14
N VAL A 80 15.41 -1.17 3.04
CA VAL A 80 16.35 -1.94 2.21
C VAL A 80 17.54 -1.07 1.81
N ASN A 81 18.62 -1.70 1.36
CA ASN A 81 19.77 -0.99 0.80
C ASN A 81 19.47 -0.58 -0.65
N TRP A 82 18.93 0.62 -0.84
CA TRP A 82 18.56 1.14 -2.17
C TRP A 82 19.78 1.26 -3.10
N PRO A 83 19.72 0.70 -4.32
CA PRO A 83 20.77 0.85 -5.33
C PRO A 83 21.02 2.29 -5.76
N THR A 84 19.98 3.12 -5.78
CA THR A 84 20.01 4.50 -6.22
C THR A 84 18.81 5.26 -5.67
N GLY A 85 18.83 6.58 -5.85
CA GLY A 85 17.72 7.47 -5.55
C GLY A 85 17.94 8.37 -4.34
N ILE A 86 16.92 9.16 -4.05
CA ILE A 86 16.88 10.13 -2.96
C ILE A 86 15.82 9.69 -1.95
N GLY A 87 16.16 9.70 -0.67
CA GLY A 87 15.25 9.39 0.42
C GLY A 87 14.35 10.58 0.79
N GLY A 88 13.04 10.38 0.80
CA GLY A 88 12.05 11.28 1.40
C GLY A 88 11.44 10.67 2.67
N ASN A 89 11.27 11.49 3.72
CA ASN A 89 10.67 11.03 4.97
C ASN A 89 9.14 11.03 4.86
N GLY A 90 8.51 9.89 5.16
CA GLY A 90 7.06 9.75 5.02
C GLY A 90 6.58 9.79 3.57
N ASN A 91 5.27 9.69 3.37
CA ASN A 91 4.66 9.84 2.05
C ASN A 91 4.75 11.29 1.56
N GLU A 92 4.64 12.25 2.47
CA GLU A 92 4.76 13.69 2.25
C GLU A 92 6.15 14.06 1.71
N GLY A 93 7.21 13.52 2.30
CA GLY A 93 8.57 13.77 1.85
C GLY A 93 8.82 13.22 0.45
N VAL A 94 8.34 12.01 0.15
CA VAL A 94 8.45 11.44 -1.21
C VAL A 94 7.65 12.27 -2.22
N ALA A 95 6.41 12.63 -1.91
CA ALA A 95 5.58 13.48 -2.76
C ALA A 95 6.24 14.83 -3.04
N GLY A 96 6.75 15.49 -2.01
CA GLY A 96 7.44 16.77 -2.12
C GLY A 96 8.70 16.70 -2.98
N VAL A 97 9.51 15.64 -2.85
CA VAL A 97 10.68 15.45 -3.71
C VAL A 97 10.26 15.23 -5.16
N VAL A 98 9.24 14.40 -5.42
CA VAL A 98 8.74 14.13 -6.78
C VAL A 98 8.22 15.41 -7.45
N GLN A 99 7.42 16.22 -6.74
CA GLN A 99 6.88 17.47 -7.27
C GLN A 99 7.97 18.48 -7.63
N ASN A 100 9.01 18.58 -6.80
CA ASN A 100 10.04 19.60 -6.95
C ASN A 100 11.24 19.17 -7.81
N THR A 101 11.26 17.91 -8.28
CA THR A 101 12.38 17.36 -9.05
C THR A 101 11.92 16.93 -10.43
N PRO A 102 12.21 17.72 -11.48
CA PRO A 102 11.89 17.34 -12.86
C PRO A 102 12.47 15.97 -13.22
N GLY A 103 11.61 15.08 -13.69
CA GLY A 103 12.01 13.72 -14.08
C GLY A 103 12.03 12.70 -12.94
N ALA A 104 11.63 13.08 -11.72
CA ALA A 104 11.53 12.13 -10.63
C ALA A 104 10.46 11.07 -10.84
N LEU A 105 10.72 9.88 -10.30
CA LEU A 105 9.77 8.78 -10.14
C LEU A 105 9.92 8.23 -8.73
N GLY A 106 8.81 8.14 -8.00
CA GLY A 106 8.75 7.52 -6.69
C GLY A 106 7.48 6.70 -6.51
N TYR A 107 7.46 5.89 -5.46
CA TYR A 107 6.26 5.17 -5.03
C TYR A 107 5.60 5.88 -3.85
N ASN A 108 4.27 5.97 -3.86
CA ASN A 108 3.51 6.64 -2.82
C ASN A 108 2.13 5.99 -2.67
N SER A 109 1.44 6.21 -1.55
CA SER A 109 0.02 5.88 -1.47
C SER A 109 -0.78 6.78 -2.42
N LEU A 110 -1.79 6.21 -3.09
CA LEU A 110 -2.56 6.87 -4.14
C LEU A 110 -3.16 8.21 -3.67
N VAL A 111 -3.64 8.28 -2.42
CA VAL A 111 -4.18 9.51 -1.83
C VAL A 111 -3.21 10.69 -1.89
N TYR A 112 -1.91 10.46 -1.69
CA TYR A 112 -0.92 11.53 -1.74
C TYR A 112 -0.66 12.01 -3.17
N ALA A 113 -0.77 11.14 -4.17
CA ALA A 113 -0.70 11.57 -5.55
C ALA A 113 -1.93 12.42 -5.92
N ALA A 114 -3.13 11.96 -5.54
CA ALA A 114 -4.39 12.65 -5.80
C ALA A 114 -4.48 14.02 -5.10
N LEU A 115 -4.18 14.11 -3.80
CA LEU A 115 -4.27 15.35 -3.03
C LEU A 115 -3.27 16.43 -3.48
N ASN A 116 -2.22 16.04 -4.19
CA ASN A 116 -1.11 16.92 -4.58
C ASN A 116 -1.01 17.10 -6.10
N ASP A 117 -2.03 16.69 -6.86
CA ASP A 117 -2.09 16.75 -8.32
C ASP A 117 -0.83 16.16 -9.01
N ILE A 118 -0.30 15.08 -8.43
CA ILE A 118 0.89 14.39 -8.95
C ILE A 118 0.43 13.34 -9.97
N ALA A 119 0.96 13.42 -11.18
CA ALA A 119 0.77 12.39 -12.19
C ALA A 119 1.31 11.03 -11.70
N TYR A 120 0.53 9.97 -11.90
CA TYR A 120 0.88 8.60 -11.55
C TYR A 120 0.88 7.69 -12.79
N GLY A 121 1.55 6.55 -12.69
CA GLY A 121 1.65 5.57 -13.77
C GLY A 121 0.58 4.47 -13.68
N PHE A 122 0.26 3.89 -14.83
CA PHE A 122 -0.49 2.65 -14.96
C PHE A 122 0.49 1.48 -14.88
N VAL A 123 0.04 0.34 -14.36
CA VAL A 123 0.91 -0.84 -14.22
C VAL A 123 0.25 -2.06 -14.85
N ILE A 124 1.02 -2.78 -15.67
CA ILE A 124 0.63 -4.07 -16.22
C ILE A 124 0.66 -5.09 -15.07
N ASN A 125 -0.49 -5.68 -14.76
CA ASN A 125 -0.59 -6.70 -13.72
C ASN A 125 -0.16 -8.08 -14.24
N LYS A 126 -0.16 -9.06 -13.34
CA LYS A 126 0.21 -10.44 -13.65
C LYS A 126 -0.59 -11.09 -14.78
N SER A 127 -1.84 -10.66 -14.97
CA SER A 127 -2.70 -11.12 -16.07
C SER A 127 -2.38 -10.45 -17.41
N GLY A 128 -1.43 -9.52 -17.45
CA GLY A 128 -1.05 -8.77 -18.66
C GLY A 128 -1.94 -7.57 -18.95
N ASN A 129 -2.84 -7.20 -18.02
CA ASN A 129 -3.76 -6.07 -18.20
C ASN A 129 -3.14 -4.77 -17.70
N VAL A 130 -3.32 -3.67 -18.44
CA VAL A 130 -2.93 -2.33 -18.01
C VAL A 130 -3.94 -1.81 -17.01
N ILE A 131 -3.55 -1.64 -15.75
CA ILE A 131 -4.44 -1.22 -14.68
C ILE A 131 -4.11 0.21 -14.24
N GLU A 132 -5.15 1.06 -14.20
CA GLU A 132 -5.11 2.37 -13.57
C GLU A 132 -5.18 2.22 -12.03
N PRO A 133 -4.31 2.90 -11.25
CA PRO A 133 -4.45 2.88 -9.81
C PRO A 133 -5.75 3.57 -9.40
N SER A 134 -6.64 2.82 -8.76
CA SER A 134 -7.93 3.32 -8.28
C SER A 134 -8.36 2.56 -7.03
N LEU A 135 -9.33 3.12 -6.28
CA LEU A 135 -9.91 2.42 -5.13
C LEU A 135 -10.55 1.09 -5.54
N ALA A 136 -11.25 1.06 -6.68
CA ALA A 136 -11.86 -0.15 -7.23
C ALA A 136 -10.80 -1.21 -7.56
N ALA A 137 -9.75 -0.86 -8.29
CA ALA A 137 -8.67 -1.79 -8.64
C ALA A 137 -7.90 -2.27 -7.39
N THR A 138 -7.82 -1.44 -6.35
CA THR A 138 -7.21 -1.81 -5.05
C THR A 138 -8.05 -2.85 -4.32
N SER A 139 -9.37 -2.65 -4.26
CA SER A 139 -10.30 -3.65 -3.70
C SER A 139 -10.29 -4.97 -4.48
N LEU A 140 -10.23 -4.90 -5.81
CA LEU A 140 -10.15 -6.09 -6.67
C LEU A 140 -8.84 -6.87 -6.48
N ALA A 141 -7.72 -6.18 -6.26
CA ALA A 141 -6.44 -6.84 -5.96
C ALA A 141 -6.51 -7.70 -4.68
N ALA A 142 -7.31 -7.28 -3.71
CA ALA A 142 -7.51 -7.93 -2.42
C ALA A 142 -8.48 -9.14 -2.46
N ALA A 143 -9.00 -9.50 -3.64
CA ALA A 143 -9.82 -10.70 -3.84
C ALA A 143 -8.95 -11.99 -3.85
N VAL A 144 -8.23 -12.20 -2.76
CA VAL A 144 -7.34 -13.35 -2.52
C VAL A 144 -7.78 -14.11 -1.27
N GLU A 145 -7.28 -15.33 -1.10
CA GLU A 145 -7.45 -16.05 0.16
C GLU A 145 -6.70 -15.32 1.28
N LEU A 146 -7.44 -14.95 2.33
CA LEU A 146 -6.92 -14.19 3.45
C LEU A 146 -6.58 -15.13 4.62
N PRO A 147 -5.38 -15.01 5.21
CA PRO A 147 -5.07 -15.75 6.43
C PRO A 147 -5.93 -15.22 7.59
N ALA A 148 -6.16 -16.06 8.60
CA ALA A 148 -6.99 -15.72 9.77
C ALA A 148 -6.49 -14.47 10.52
N ASP A 149 -5.18 -14.21 10.49
CA ASP A 149 -4.55 -13.06 11.12
C ASP A 149 -4.42 -11.85 10.19
N THR A 150 -4.92 -11.93 8.96
CA THR A 150 -4.88 -10.90 7.90
C THR A 150 -3.47 -10.43 7.49
N ARG A 151 -2.40 -11.10 7.95
CA ARG A 151 -1.01 -10.70 7.65
C ARG A 151 -0.60 -11.17 6.26
N ILE A 152 -1.00 -10.41 5.25
CA ILE A 152 -0.71 -10.67 3.84
C ILE A 152 -0.27 -9.40 3.10
N LEU A 153 0.60 -9.56 2.10
CA LEU A 153 0.93 -8.53 1.13
C LEU A 153 0.19 -8.80 -0.18
N VAL A 154 -0.66 -7.85 -0.58
CA VAL A 154 -1.53 -7.94 -1.77
C VAL A 154 -0.78 -7.41 -3.01
N THR A 155 0.36 -8.03 -3.29
CA THR A 155 1.26 -7.62 -4.39
C THR A 155 1.31 -8.69 -5.48
N ASP A 156 1.23 -8.28 -6.73
CA ASP A 156 1.28 -9.12 -7.94
C ASP A 156 0.35 -10.36 -7.86
N THR A 157 -0.93 -10.12 -7.52
CA THR A 157 -1.94 -11.17 -7.35
C THR A 157 -2.48 -11.65 -8.71
N GLU A 158 -3.22 -12.76 -8.70
CA GLU A 158 -3.89 -13.31 -9.89
C GLU A 158 -5.17 -12.55 -10.27
N ALA A 159 -5.51 -11.45 -9.57
CA ALA A 159 -6.73 -10.68 -9.84
C ALA A 159 -6.60 -9.95 -11.19
N PRO A 160 -7.41 -10.27 -12.22
CA PRO A 160 -7.22 -9.78 -13.58
C PRO A 160 -7.44 -8.27 -13.72
N ASP A 161 -8.28 -7.70 -12.86
CA ASP A 161 -8.59 -6.26 -12.81
C ASP A 161 -7.99 -5.58 -11.57
N GLY A 162 -7.18 -6.32 -10.80
CA GLY A 162 -6.53 -5.83 -9.58
C GLY A 162 -5.28 -5.01 -9.89
N TYR A 163 -5.09 -3.91 -9.16
CA TYR A 163 -3.84 -3.15 -9.23
C TYR A 163 -2.71 -3.97 -8.58
N PRO A 164 -1.56 -4.16 -9.24
CA PRO A 164 -0.57 -5.15 -8.79
C PRO A 164 0.25 -4.70 -7.57
N ILE A 165 0.09 -3.46 -7.11
CA ILE A 165 0.86 -2.86 -6.01
C ILE A 165 -0.11 -2.37 -4.94
N ALA A 166 -0.78 -3.30 -4.27
CA ALA A 166 -1.77 -3.02 -3.23
C ALA A 166 -1.34 -3.63 -1.88
N GLY A 167 -2.02 -3.22 -0.82
CA GLY A 167 -1.79 -3.78 0.51
C GLY A 167 -2.73 -3.21 1.55
N PHE A 168 -2.86 -3.93 2.67
CA PHE A 168 -3.62 -3.47 3.82
C PHE A 168 -2.77 -2.57 4.72
N ALA A 169 -3.46 -1.76 5.53
CA ALA A 169 -2.92 -1.16 6.73
C ALA A 169 -3.55 -1.84 7.94
N TRP A 170 -2.78 -2.03 9.01
CA TRP A 170 -3.24 -2.74 10.20
C TRP A 170 -3.24 -1.81 11.41
N MET A 171 -4.26 -1.97 12.25
CA MET A 171 -4.22 -1.55 13.65
C MET A 171 -3.67 -2.70 14.48
N LEU A 172 -2.72 -2.43 15.37
CA LEU A 172 -2.17 -3.42 16.28
C LEU A 172 -2.79 -3.22 17.67
N LEU A 173 -3.33 -4.31 18.21
CA LEU A 173 -3.99 -4.33 19.50
C LEU A 173 -3.39 -5.44 20.35
N TYR A 174 -3.22 -5.21 21.65
CA TYR A 174 -2.90 -6.28 22.59
C TYR A 174 -4.11 -7.20 22.74
N GLU A 175 -3.90 -8.51 22.74
CA GLU A 175 -4.96 -9.46 23.08
C GLU A 175 -5.47 -9.21 24.50
N ASN A 176 -4.59 -8.92 25.46
CA ASN A 176 -4.97 -8.51 26.81
C ASN A 176 -4.73 -7.00 26.96
N LEU A 177 -5.79 -6.20 26.94
CA LEU A 177 -5.70 -4.73 26.92
C LEU A 177 -5.10 -4.13 28.19
N ASP A 178 -5.19 -4.83 29.32
CA ASP A 178 -4.54 -4.46 30.57
C ASP A 178 -3.00 -4.60 30.53
N ALA A 179 -2.44 -5.27 29.52
CA ALA A 179 -1.01 -5.24 29.25
C ALA A 179 -0.55 -3.93 28.59
N ASN A 180 -1.48 -3.12 28.09
CA ASN A 180 -1.19 -1.81 27.55
C ASN A 180 -1.17 -0.76 28.66
N ASN A 181 0.02 -0.23 28.97
CA ASN A 181 0.21 0.80 30.01
C ASN A 181 -0.56 2.11 29.76
N ALA A 182 -1.13 2.34 28.58
CA ALA A 182 -1.98 3.50 28.31
C ALA A 182 -3.44 3.29 28.76
N ILE A 183 -3.90 2.04 28.88
CA ILE A 183 -5.28 1.70 29.24
C ILE A 183 -5.31 1.37 30.73
N GLN A 184 -5.94 2.23 31.51
CA GLN A 184 -5.90 2.19 32.98
C GLN A 184 -7.18 1.62 33.59
N THR A 185 -8.29 1.65 32.86
CA THR A 185 -9.60 1.22 33.36
C THR A 185 -10.33 0.35 32.35
N ARG A 186 -11.24 -0.50 32.86
CA ARG A 186 -12.15 -1.30 32.01
C ARG A 186 -12.94 -0.42 31.04
N THR A 187 -13.46 0.71 31.52
CA THR A 187 -14.20 1.67 30.68
C THR A 187 -13.35 2.17 29.52
N GLN A 188 -12.07 2.47 29.71
CA GLN A 188 -11.19 2.86 28.60
C GLN A 188 -10.98 1.72 27.60
N ALA A 189 -10.87 0.47 28.09
CA ALA A 189 -10.76 -0.70 27.23
C ALA A 189 -12.03 -0.92 26.39
N GLU A 190 -13.21 -0.78 27.00
CA GLU A 190 -14.51 -0.86 26.33
C GLU A 190 -14.66 0.22 25.27
N GLU A 191 -14.35 1.48 25.59
CA GLU A 191 -14.45 2.60 24.64
C GLU A 191 -13.47 2.44 23.47
N LEU A 192 -12.26 1.92 23.72
CA LEU A 192 -11.33 1.59 22.64
C LEU A 192 -11.89 0.51 21.71
N LEU A 193 -12.49 -0.55 22.26
CA LEU A 193 -13.10 -1.61 21.46
C LEU A 193 -14.31 -1.12 20.68
N ARG A 194 -15.17 -0.29 21.28
CA ARG A 194 -16.31 0.36 20.58
C ARG A 194 -15.82 1.25 19.45
N PHE A 195 -14.74 2.02 19.68
CA PHE A 195 -14.12 2.83 18.65
C PHE A 195 -13.57 1.98 17.51
N ILE A 196 -12.82 0.90 17.80
CA ILE A 196 -12.28 0.02 16.75
C ILE A 196 -13.39 -0.70 16.00
N LEU A 197 -14.43 -1.17 16.68
CA LEU A 197 -15.61 -1.76 16.04
C LEU A 197 -16.26 -0.75 15.09
N TRP A 198 -16.46 0.49 15.54
CA TRP A 198 -17.00 1.55 14.71
C TRP A 198 -16.09 1.82 13.49
N THR A 199 -14.76 1.88 13.64
CA THR A 199 -13.86 2.18 12.51
C THR A 199 -13.93 1.12 11.41
N ILE A 200 -14.10 -0.16 11.76
CA ILE A 200 -14.20 -1.25 10.77
C ILE A 200 -15.63 -1.46 10.24
N THR A 201 -16.64 -0.83 10.84
CA THR A 201 -18.05 -0.91 10.42
C THR A 201 -18.51 0.44 9.87
N ASP A 202 -19.30 1.21 10.61
CA ASP A 202 -19.90 2.48 10.18
C ASP A 202 -18.85 3.52 9.75
N GLY A 203 -17.70 3.54 10.41
CA GLY A 203 -16.58 4.43 10.09
C GLY A 203 -16.01 4.23 8.70
N GLN A 204 -16.27 3.08 8.05
CA GLN A 204 -15.87 2.83 6.66
C GLN A 204 -16.58 3.77 5.67
N ASP A 205 -17.70 4.39 6.03
CA ASP A 205 -18.35 5.42 5.22
C ASP A 205 -17.48 6.67 5.01
N LEU A 206 -16.46 6.86 5.85
CA LEU A 206 -15.48 7.95 5.72
C LEU A 206 -14.29 7.60 4.81
N ALA A 207 -14.14 6.35 4.39
CA ALA A 207 -12.94 5.89 3.69
C ALA A 207 -12.80 6.51 2.29
N GLU A 208 -13.82 6.40 1.45
CA GLU A 208 -13.78 6.85 0.05
C GLU A 208 -13.60 8.38 -0.07
N PRO A 209 -14.27 9.24 0.73
CA PRO A 209 -14.00 10.67 0.75
C PRO A 209 -12.54 11.03 1.10
N LEU A 210 -11.85 10.14 1.84
CA LEU A 210 -10.44 10.27 2.18
C LEU A 210 -9.51 9.52 1.21
N SER A 211 -10.04 9.04 0.08
CA SER A 211 -9.32 8.27 -0.93
C SER A 211 -8.74 6.94 -0.42
N PHE A 212 -9.49 6.27 0.47
CA PHE A 212 -9.24 4.89 0.88
C PHE A 212 -10.34 3.96 0.38
N SER A 213 -9.98 2.75 -0.02
CA SER A 213 -10.95 1.70 -0.32
C SER A 213 -11.57 1.18 0.98
N ARG A 214 -12.87 0.92 0.99
CA ARG A 214 -13.52 0.17 2.07
C ARG A 214 -12.88 -1.22 2.22
N ILE A 215 -12.85 -1.73 3.44
CA ILE A 215 -12.44 -3.12 3.67
C ILE A 215 -13.44 -4.08 3.00
N PRO A 216 -12.98 -5.14 2.30
CA PRO A 216 -13.86 -6.19 1.79
C PRO A 216 -14.61 -6.92 2.91
N GLU A 217 -15.82 -7.42 2.62
CA GLU A 217 -16.63 -8.20 3.60
C GLU A 217 -15.86 -9.36 4.26
N PRO A 218 -15.04 -10.16 3.53
CA PRO A 218 -14.25 -11.21 4.17
C PRO A 218 -13.22 -10.67 5.17
N VAL A 219 -12.66 -9.48 4.94
CA VAL A 219 -11.75 -8.83 5.88
C VAL A 219 -12.51 -8.36 7.12
N LEU A 220 -13.72 -7.82 6.96
CA LEU A 220 -14.56 -7.44 8.09
C LEU A 220 -14.87 -8.64 8.99
N ALA A 221 -15.26 -9.79 8.41
CA ALA A 221 -15.53 -11.00 9.18
C ALA A 221 -14.30 -11.43 10.02
N LEU A 222 -13.12 -11.45 9.42
CA LEU A 222 -11.86 -11.77 10.12
C LEU A 222 -11.55 -10.73 11.21
N ASN A 223 -11.80 -9.44 10.96
CA ASN A 223 -11.59 -8.39 11.96
C ASN A 223 -12.52 -8.54 13.18
N LEU A 224 -13.79 -8.91 12.96
CA LEU A 224 -14.74 -9.20 14.05
C LEU A 224 -14.27 -10.43 14.87
N ASP A 225 -13.76 -11.46 14.21
CA ASP A 225 -13.20 -12.64 14.88
C ASP A 225 -11.94 -12.32 15.69
N MET A 226 -11.09 -11.42 15.20
CA MET A 226 -9.94 -10.92 15.96
C MET A 226 -10.38 -10.08 17.16
N LEU A 227 -11.35 -9.17 16.99
CA LEU A 227 -11.88 -8.38 18.10
C LEU A 227 -12.51 -9.25 19.19
N ARG A 228 -13.18 -10.34 18.83
CA ARG A 228 -13.80 -11.27 19.79
C ARG A 228 -12.80 -11.90 20.75
N GLN A 229 -11.52 -12.00 20.37
CA GLN A 229 -10.45 -12.58 21.18
C GLN A 229 -9.88 -11.60 22.21
N VAL A 230 -10.23 -10.32 22.15
CA VAL A 230 -9.65 -9.28 23.02
C VAL A 230 -10.19 -9.40 24.45
N LYS A 231 -9.30 -9.20 25.42
CA LYS A 231 -9.54 -9.40 26.84
C LYS A 231 -9.18 -8.19 27.68
N TRP A 232 -9.78 -8.13 28.86
CA TRP A 232 -9.39 -7.20 29.93
C TRP A 232 -9.31 -7.97 31.25
N GLN A 233 -8.12 -8.04 31.85
CA GLN A 233 -7.86 -8.77 33.10
C GLN A 233 -8.30 -10.24 33.01
N GLY A 234 -8.14 -10.84 31.83
CA GLY A 234 -8.52 -12.23 31.54
C GLY A 234 -10.00 -12.45 31.20
N GLU A 235 -10.87 -11.42 31.29
CA GLU A 235 -12.26 -11.50 30.83
C GLU A 235 -12.37 -11.23 29.33
N ASP A 236 -13.27 -11.95 28.64
CA ASP A 236 -13.53 -11.83 27.20
C ASP A 236 -14.30 -10.55 26.83
N LEU A 237 -13.66 -9.40 27.04
CA LEU A 237 -14.25 -8.08 26.83
C LEU A 237 -14.67 -7.85 25.37
N GLY A 238 -13.87 -8.30 24.42
CA GLY A 238 -14.15 -8.21 22.99
C GLY A 238 -15.47 -8.88 22.61
N ALA A 239 -15.69 -10.09 23.10
CA ALA A 239 -16.95 -10.81 22.89
C ALA A 239 -18.16 -10.07 23.50
N GLN A 240 -17.99 -9.47 24.68
CA GLN A 240 -19.06 -8.70 25.33
C GLN A 240 -19.43 -7.45 24.52
N VAL A 241 -18.44 -6.66 24.10
CA VAL A 241 -18.66 -5.43 23.30
C VAL A 241 -19.31 -5.75 21.96
N LEU A 242 -18.89 -6.84 21.29
CA LEU A 242 -19.50 -7.27 20.02
C LEU A 242 -20.97 -7.68 20.20
N ALA A 243 -21.27 -8.46 21.25
CA ALA A 243 -22.63 -8.90 21.54
C ALA A 243 -23.57 -7.72 21.85
N GLU A 244 -23.09 -6.71 22.58
CA GLU A 244 -23.84 -5.46 22.85
C GLU A 244 -24.17 -4.70 21.55
N ALA A 245 -23.28 -4.76 20.56
CA ALA A 245 -23.43 -4.11 19.26
C ALA A 245 -24.18 -4.96 18.21
N GLY A 246 -24.53 -6.21 18.53
CA GLY A 246 -25.28 -7.12 17.65
C GLY A 246 -24.44 -7.96 16.68
N TYR A 247 -23.18 -8.23 17.02
CA TYR A 247 -22.24 -9.09 16.26
C TYR A 247 -21.89 -10.40 16.97
#